data_AF-B7SB92-F1
#
_entry.id   AF-B7SB92-F1
#
_cell.length_a   1.000
_cell.length_b   1.000
_cell.length_c   1.000
_cell.angle_alpha   90.00
_cell.angle_beta   90.00
_cell.angle_gamma   90.00
#
_symmetry.space_group_name_H-M   'P 1'
#
loop_
_entity.id
_entity.type
_entity.pdbx_description
1 polymer ?
#
loop_
_entity_poly.entity_id
_entity_poly.type
_entity_poly.pdbx_seq_one_letter_code
_entity_poly.pdbx_strand_id
1 'polypeptide(L)'
;MSAQTITTTETTQNAQKPQQYHWRMVWRNIILYIIMHLTGFYGLYLAMFYAQWKTVFYSWFLLVIALQGVTAGSHRLWAHKAYKARLPLRMLLCIFQTLSLQNHIYDWATYHRVHHKFVDTNADPHNSRRGFFFSHMGWLFIEPHKDVEDKYKSIDFSDLHADSVVMIQKKYYHTFFAPVIGFYLPAAIPWYFWGENFWTAFFVATMLRYCACTNITFLVNSWAHIYGSRPYDKNIYPTESATIAVLTGGEGWHNYHHTFPWDYKTGEFGKYRSNLTTGFLDFMAAIGWAYDLKTVSEEMIMKRVLRTGDGTRKFDKIDKILNVDDDHHHEDMLWGWGDSDMAKEEMNYVKIHNRKED
;
A
#
# COMPACT_ATOMS: atom_id res chain seq x y z
N MET A 1 62.08 21.03 34.56
CA MET A 1 61.41 20.86 33.25
C MET A 1 60.05 20.25 33.53
N SER A 2 58.99 21.03 33.33
CA SER A 2 57.59 20.65 33.58
C SER A 2 57.02 19.91 32.38
N ALA A 3 56.45 18.73 32.59
CA ALA A 3 55.52 18.12 31.66
C ALA A 3 54.24 17.80 32.45
N GLN A 4 53.21 18.62 32.24
CA GLN A 4 51.88 18.42 32.80
C GLN A 4 51.23 17.21 32.10
N THR A 5 50.82 16.23 32.91
CA THR A 5 50.00 15.10 32.51
C THR A 5 48.58 15.59 32.19
N ILE A 6 48.16 15.49 30.93
CA ILE A 6 46.77 15.70 30.52
C ILE A 6 46.03 14.38 30.77
N THR A 7 45.15 14.37 31.76
CA THR A 7 44.24 13.25 32.03
C THR A 7 42.99 13.42 31.17
N THR A 8 42.88 12.67 30.07
CA THR A 8 41.63 12.54 29.32
C THR A 8 40.67 11.63 30.07
N THR A 9 39.58 12.20 30.59
CA THR A 9 38.43 11.48 31.13
C THR A 9 37.72 10.69 30.03
N GLU A 10 37.78 9.36 30.10
CA GLU A 10 36.95 8.45 29.32
C GLU A 10 35.49 8.55 29.78
N THR A 11 34.65 9.27 29.04
CA THR A 11 33.19 9.11 29.11
C THR A 11 32.81 7.78 28.50
N THR A 12 32.69 6.75 29.33
CA THR A 12 32.05 5.48 29.00
C THR A 12 30.55 5.73 28.80
N GLN A 13 30.14 5.96 27.55
CA GLN A 13 28.73 5.84 27.19
C GLN A 13 28.33 4.37 27.36
N ASN A 14 27.50 4.08 28.36
CA ASN A 14 26.79 2.82 28.50
C ASN A 14 25.92 2.58 27.25
N ALA A 15 26.47 1.92 26.25
CA ALA A 15 25.69 1.32 25.18
C ALA A 15 24.83 0.21 25.80
N GLN A 16 23.56 0.52 26.11
CA GLN A 16 22.58 -0.50 26.48
C GLN A 16 22.58 -1.57 25.39
N LYS A 17 22.85 -2.83 25.77
CA LYS A 17 22.73 -3.96 24.86
C LYS A 17 21.35 -3.89 24.17
N PRO A 18 21.27 -4.04 22.84
CA PRO A 18 19.99 -4.00 22.15
C PRO A 18 19.06 -5.03 22.77
N GLN A 19 17.91 -4.57 23.27
CA GLN A 19 16.92 -5.42 23.91
C GLN A 19 16.45 -6.46 22.88
N GLN A 20 16.69 -7.74 23.17
CA GLN A 20 16.33 -8.82 22.26
C GLN A 20 14.80 -8.89 22.16
N TYR A 21 14.25 -8.56 20.99
CA TYR A 21 12.81 -8.63 20.76
C TYR A 21 12.34 -10.10 20.73
N HIS A 22 11.45 -10.48 21.64
CA HIS A 22 10.83 -11.79 21.68
C HIS A 22 9.50 -11.78 20.93
N TRP A 23 9.33 -12.69 19.98
CA TRP A 23 8.11 -12.78 19.17
C TRP A 23 6.98 -13.35 20.01
N ARG A 24 5.85 -12.65 20.04
CA ARG A 24 4.62 -13.11 20.69
C ARG A 24 3.60 -13.49 19.64
N MET A 25 3.25 -14.77 19.57
CA MET A 25 2.39 -15.30 18.52
C MET A 25 0.91 -14.96 18.76
N VAL A 26 0.23 -14.48 17.72
CA VAL A 26 -1.22 -14.24 17.69
C VAL A 26 -1.90 -15.46 17.06
N TRP A 27 -2.10 -16.51 17.85
CA TRP A 27 -2.61 -17.80 17.39
C TRP A 27 -3.96 -17.73 16.66
N ARG A 28 -4.84 -16.81 17.07
CA ARG A 28 -6.11 -16.56 16.37
C ARG A 28 -5.88 -16.22 14.90
N ASN A 29 -4.95 -15.31 14.61
CA ASN A 29 -4.66 -14.89 13.23
C ASN A 29 -4.07 -16.07 12.45
N ILE A 30 -3.13 -16.80 13.04
CA ILE A 30 -2.53 -18.00 12.41
C ILE A 30 -3.61 -18.98 11.97
N ILE A 31 -4.55 -19.33 12.86
CA ILE A 31 -5.65 -20.25 12.57
C ILE A 31 -6.54 -19.70 11.45
N LEU A 32 -6.92 -18.42 11.50
CA LEU A 32 -7.77 -17.80 10.48
C LEU A 32 -7.11 -17.78 9.10
N TYR A 33 -5.81 -17.48 9.02
CA TYR A 33 -5.08 -17.51 7.76
C TYR A 33 -4.90 -18.94 7.24
N ILE A 34 -4.69 -19.94 8.10
CA ILE A 34 -4.69 -21.36 7.68
C ILE A 34 -6.04 -21.74 7.08
N ILE A 35 -7.15 -21.40 7.76
CA ILE A 35 -8.51 -21.67 7.26
C ILE A 35 -8.74 -20.94 5.92
N MET A 36 -8.36 -19.67 5.81
CA MET A 36 -8.49 -18.89 4.57
C MET A 36 -7.78 -19.59 3.39
N HIS A 37 -6.55 -20.06 3.59
CA HIS A 37 -5.80 -20.75 2.52
C HIS A 37 -6.40 -22.11 2.17
N LEU A 38 -6.74 -22.94 3.16
CA LEU A 38 -7.35 -24.27 2.91
C LEU A 38 -8.67 -24.15 2.15
N THR A 39 -9.53 -23.23 2.58
CA THR A 39 -10.82 -22.97 1.93
C THR A 39 -10.66 -22.25 0.59
N GLY A 40 -9.63 -21.43 0.42
CA GLY A 40 -9.25 -20.85 -0.87
C GLY A 40 -8.81 -21.91 -1.89
N PHE A 41 -7.97 -22.86 -1.48
CA PHE A 41 -7.57 -24.00 -2.32
C PHE A 41 -8.76 -24.91 -2.66
N TYR A 42 -9.65 -25.16 -1.71
CA TYR A 42 -10.89 -25.88 -1.98
C TYR A 42 -11.80 -25.12 -2.95
N GLY A 43 -11.87 -23.78 -2.83
CA GLY A 43 -12.54 -22.92 -3.79
C GLY A 43 -11.92 -22.99 -5.18
N LEU A 44 -10.58 -23.07 -5.30
CA LEU A 44 -9.89 -23.27 -6.58
C LEU A 44 -10.28 -24.61 -7.21
N TYR A 45 -10.31 -25.69 -6.43
CA TYR A 45 -10.78 -27.00 -6.88
C TYR A 45 -12.24 -26.91 -7.41
N LEU A 46 -13.14 -26.27 -6.66
CA LEU A 46 -14.52 -26.08 -7.11
C LEU A 46 -14.62 -25.22 -8.37
N ALA A 47 -13.81 -24.17 -8.50
CA ALA A 47 -13.77 -23.30 -9.67
C ALA A 47 -13.37 -24.06 -10.94
N MET A 48 -12.46 -25.03 -10.84
CA MET A 48 -11.98 -25.81 -11.98
C MET A 48 -12.95 -26.91 -12.43
N PHE A 49 -13.67 -27.54 -11.50
CA PHE A 49 -14.41 -28.78 -11.80
C PHE A 49 -15.93 -28.69 -11.64
N TYR A 50 -16.47 -27.71 -10.90
CA TYR A 50 -17.89 -27.69 -10.51
C TYR A 50 -18.58 -26.35 -10.76
N ALA A 51 -17.87 -25.23 -10.66
CA ALA A 51 -18.46 -23.91 -10.80
C ALA A 51 -18.91 -23.63 -12.23
N GLN A 52 -20.05 -22.96 -12.37
CA GLN A 52 -20.43 -22.37 -13.63
C GLN A 52 -19.41 -21.30 -14.03
N TRP A 53 -19.11 -21.21 -15.33
CA TRP A 53 -18.20 -20.19 -15.85
C TRP A 53 -18.61 -18.75 -15.46
N LYS A 54 -19.92 -18.49 -15.30
CA LYS A 54 -20.47 -17.21 -14.81
C LYS A 54 -19.96 -16.88 -13.41
N THR A 55 -19.93 -17.86 -12.51
CA THR A 55 -19.43 -17.73 -11.13
C THR A 55 -17.93 -17.47 -11.12
N VAL A 56 -17.17 -18.16 -11.98
CA VAL A 56 -15.72 -17.94 -12.12
C VAL A 56 -15.43 -16.52 -12.62
N PHE A 57 -16.12 -16.08 -13.67
CA PHE A 57 -16.01 -14.71 -14.19
C PHE A 57 -16.43 -13.66 -13.16
N TYR A 58 -17.54 -13.88 -12.46
CA TYR A 58 -18.01 -13.02 -11.39
C TYR A 58 -16.99 -12.90 -10.23
N SER A 59 -16.40 -14.02 -9.81
CA SER A 59 -15.35 -14.05 -8.80
C SER A 59 -14.12 -13.24 -9.22
N TRP A 60 -13.69 -13.38 -10.48
CA TRP A 60 -12.60 -12.58 -11.04
C TRP A 60 -12.96 -11.08 -11.10
N PHE A 61 -14.17 -10.73 -11.50
CA PHE A 61 -14.65 -9.35 -11.50
C PHE A 61 -14.64 -8.74 -10.09
N LEU A 62 -15.13 -9.48 -9.09
CA LEU A 62 -15.07 -9.07 -7.69
C LEU A 62 -13.63 -8.93 -7.19
N LEU A 63 -12.71 -9.78 -7.63
CA LEU A 63 -11.28 -9.66 -7.30
C LEU A 63 -10.72 -8.33 -7.82
N VAL A 64 -10.96 -7.98 -9.08
CA VAL A 64 -10.50 -6.71 -9.67
C VAL A 64 -11.08 -5.51 -8.92
N ILE A 65 -12.38 -5.55 -8.60
CA ILE A 65 -13.04 -4.49 -7.82
C ILE A 65 -12.44 -4.39 -6.40
N ALA A 66 -12.23 -5.52 -5.73
CA ALA A 66 -11.64 -5.54 -4.39
C ALA A 66 -10.23 -4.93 -4.39
N LEU A 67 -9.42 -5.24 -5.41
CA LEU A 67 -8.11 -4.62 -5.60
C LEU A 67 -8.23 -3.11 -5.79
N GLN A 68 -9.18 -2.61 -6.59
CA GLN A 68 -9.42 -1.17 -6.73
C GLN A 68 -9.81 -0.49 -5.40
N GLY A 69 -10.55 -1.18 -4.53
CA GLY A 69 -10.85 -0.68 -3.19
C GLY A 69 -9.61 -0.49 -2.30
N VAL A 70 -8.60 -1.34 -2.48
CA VAL A 70 -7.30 -1.20 -1.81
C VAL A 70 -6.48 -0.10 -2.48
N THR A 71 -6.28 -0.17 -3.80
CA THR A 71 -5.36 0.70 -4.55
C THR A 71 -5.89 2.12 -4.74
N ALA A 72 -7.06 2.30 -5.38
CA ALA A 72 -7.67 3.61 -5.56
C ALA A 72 -8.20 4.18 -4.23
N GLY A 73 -8.65 3.30 -3.33
CA GLY A 73 -9.20 3.67 -2.02
C GLY A 73 -8.14 3.77 -0.94
N SER A 74 -7.97 2.71 -0.15
CA SER A 74 -7.18 2.72 1.10
C SER A 74 -5.80 3.33 0.93
N HIS A 75 -5.15 3.01 -0.19
CA HIS A 75 -3.82 3.42 -0.54
C HIS A 75 -3.76 4.86 -1.05
N ARG A 76 -4.14 5.12 -2.30
CA ARG A 76 -3.94 6.42 -2.96
C ARG A 76 -4.81 7.54 -2.37
N LEU A 77 -6.05 7.25 -1.94
CA LEU A 77 -6.97 8.25 -1.40
C LEU A 77 -6.72 8.50 0.09
N TRP A 78 -6.87 7.47 0.92
CA TRP A 78 -6.92 7.63 2.38
C TRP A 78 -5.53 7.61 3.03
N ALA A 79 -4.62 6.71 2.62
CA ALA A 79 -3.27 6.69 3.16
C ALA A 79 -2.44 7.87 2.65
N HIS A 80 -2.39 8.09 1.33
CA HIS A 80 -1.46 9.05 0.71
C HIS A 80 -2.03 10.43 0.36
N LYS A 81 -3.36 10.61 0.37
CA LYS A 81 -4.03 11.86 -0.03
C LYS A 81 -3.60 12.35 -1.43
N ALA A 82 -3.30 11.41 -2.32
CA ALA A 82 -2.76 11.68 -3.65
C ALA A 82 -3.79 12.39 -4.56
N TYR A 83 -5.08 12.21 -4.26
CA TYR A 83 -6.20 12.93 -4.88
C TYR A 83 -7.31 13.16 -3.85
N LYS A 84 -8.36 13.87 -4.26
CA LYS A 84 -9.60 14.02 -3.48
C LYS A 84 -10.76 13.39 -4.23
N ALA A 85 -11.72 12.85 -3.47
CA ALA A 85 -12.89 12.18 -4.00
C ALA A 85 -14.17 12.83 -3.47
N ARG A 86 -15.17 13.02 -4.35
CA ARG A 86 -16.53 13.38 -3.95
C ARG A 86 -17.20 12.20 -3.24
N LEU A 87 -18.30 12.45 -2.54
CA LEU A 87 -18.98 11.45 -1.73
C LEU A 87 -19.33 10.15 -2.49
N PRO A 88 -19.85 10.18 -3.74
CA PRO A 88 -20.18 8.96 -4.48
C PRO A 88 -18.97 8.03 -4.65
N LEU A 89 -17.81 8.58 -5.01
CA LEU A 89 -16.58 7.78 -5.16
C LEU A 89 -16.04 7.27 -3.83
N ARG A 90 -16.09 8.09 -2.76
CA ARG A 90 -15.71 7.64 -1.41
C ARG A 90 -16.56 6.45 -0.96
N MET A 91 -17.88 6.50 -1.18
CA MET A 91 -18.79 5.40 -0.85
C MET A 91 -18.51 4.16 -1.71
N LEU A 92 -18.30 4.33 -3.01
CA LEU A 92 -17.99 3.23 -3.93
C LEU A 92 -16.69 2.52 -3.51
N LEU A 93 -15.61 3.27 -3.28
CA LEU A 93 -14.33 2.73 -2.85
C LEU A 93 -14.41 2.10 -1.47
N CYS A 94 -15.28 2.59 -0.57
CA CYS A 94 -15.53 1.95 0.71
C CYS A 94 -16.16 0.56 0.56
N ILE A 95 -17.12 0.39 -0.35
CA ILE A 95 -17.71 -0.92 -0.66
C ILE A 95 -16.65 -1.85 -1.27
N PHE A 96 -15.87 -1.34 -2.23
CA PHE A 96 -14.82 -2.09 -2.88
C PHE A 96 -13.72 -2.53 -1.89
N GLN A 97 -13.33 -1.64 -0.99
CA GLN A 97 -12.36 -1.95 0.06
C GLN A 97 -12.91 -3.00 1.01
N THR A 98 -14.19 -2.90 1.38
CA THR A 98 -14.83 -3.89 2.25
C THR A 98 -14.82 -5.28 1.61
N LEU A 99 -15.00 -5.37 0.28
CA LEU A 99 -14.84 -6.63 -0.45
C LEU A 99 -13.44 -7.22 -0.23
N SER A 100 -12.37 -6.41 -0.18
CA SER A 100 -10.99 -6.91 0.00
C SER A 100 -10.75 -7.69 1.29
N LEU A 101 -11.56 -7.44 2.34
CA LEU A 101 -11.43 -8.09 3.65
C LEU A 101 -10.05 -7.88 4.32
N GLN A 102 -9.41 -6.74 4.07
CA GLN A 102 -8.11 -6.36 4.65
C GLN A 102 -8.23 -5.38 5.82
N ASN A 103 -9.13 -5.65 6.77
CA ASN A 103 -9.58 -4.73 7.83
C ASN A 103 -10.23 -3.45 7.29
N HIS A 104 -10.72 -2.60 8.19
CA HIS A 104 -11.34 -1.33 7.82
C HIS A 104 -10.29 -0.31 7.36
N ILE A 105 -10.72 0.64 6.53
CA ILE A 105 -9.90 1.68 5.90
C ILE A 105 -9.01 2.40 6.91
N TYR A 106 -9.53 2.74 8.09
CA TYR A 106 -8.75 3.47 9.12
C TYR A 106 -7.50 2.68 9.55
N ASP A 107 -7.62 1.38 9.86
CA ASP A 107 -6.47 0.59 10.29
C ASP A 107 -5.51 0.38 9.13
N TRP A 108 -6.04 0.06 7.94
CA TRP A 108 -5.22 -0.10 6.74
C TRP A 108 -4.39 1.16 6.45
N ALA A 109 -5.04 2.33 6.40
CA ALA A 109 -4.37 3.60 6.06
C ALA A 109 -3.37 4.04 7.14
N THR A 110 -3.71 3.90 8.42
CA THR A 110 -2.81 4.29 9.51
C THR A 110 -1.55 3.42 9.56
N TYR A 111 -1.68 2.09 9.44
CA TYR A 111 -0.53 1.19 9.35
C TYR A 111 0.29 1.44 8.08
N HIS A 112 -0.34 1.76 6.95
CA HIS A 112 0.37 2.06 5.71
C HIS A 112 1.17 3.36 5.79
N ARG A 113 0.66 4.39 6.48
CA ARG A 113 1.44 5.62 6.76
C ARG A 113 2.68 5.32 7.60
N VAL A 114 2.54 4.49 8.64
CA VAL A 114 3.68 4.05 9.48
C VAL A 114 4.70 3.27 8.65
N HIS A 115 4.26 2.36 7.79
CA HIS A 115 5.11 1.62 6.87
C HIS A 115 5.94 2.55 5.99
N HIS A 116 5.33 3.55 5.36
CA HIS A 116 6.06 4.51 4.53
C HIS A 116 7.07 5.34 5.33
N LYS A 117 6.65 5.89 6.48
CA LYS A 117 7.47 6.78 7.29
C LYS A 117 8.70 6.09 7.87
N PHE A 118 8.58 4.80 8.19
CA PHE A 118 9.62 4.04 8.90
C PHE A 118 10.02 2.76 8.17
N VAL A 119 9.91 2.78 6.85
CA VAL A 119 10.13 1.66 5.93
C VAL A 119 11.40 0.88 6.26
N ASP A 120 11.29 -0.45 6.32
CA ASP A 120 12.40 -1.37 6.59
C ASP A 120 13.17 -1.11 7.91
N THR A 121 12.53 -0.44 8.88
CA THR A 121 13.00 -0.34 10.26
C THR A 121 12.19 -1.24 11.19
N ASN A 122 12.52 -1.29 12.48
CA ASN A 122 11.69 -2.00 13.45
C ASN A 122 10.29 -1.38 13.65
N ALA A 123 10.10 -0.11 13.25
CA ALA A 123 8.81 0.56 13.27
C ALA A 123 7.96 0.30 12.01
N ASP A 124 8.49 -0.38 11.01
CA ASP A 124 7.71 -0.86 9.86
C ASP A 124 6.95 -2.16 10.24
N PRO A 125 5.60 -2.16 10.18
CA PRO A 125 4.79 -3.32 10.52
C PRO A 125 5.15 -4.59 9.72
N HIS A 126 5.58 -4.45 8.48
CA HIS A 126 5.91 -5.57 7.58
C HIS A 126 7.33 -5.45 7.01
N ASN A 127 8.25 -4.98 7.84
CA ASN A 127 9.69 -4.82 7.55
C ASN A 127 10.27 -5.96 6.69
N SER A 128 10.63 -5.65 5.45
CA SER A 128 11.11 -6.64 4.48
C SER A 128 12.48 -7.23 4.83
N ARG A 129 13.28 -6.55 5.66
CA ARG A 129 14.58 -7.05 6.16
C ARG A 129 14.45 -8.29 7.03
N ARG A 130 13.25 -8.56 7.55
CA ARG A 130 12.95 -9.79 8.31
C ARG A 130 12.63 -10.98 7.40
N GLY A 131 12.77 -10.81 6.08
CA GLY A 131 12.66 -11.85 5.07
C GLY A 131 11.28 -11.92 4.42
N PHE A 132 11.23 -12.56 3.26
CA PHE A 132 10.05 -12.63 2.40
C PHE A 132 8.79 -13.08 3.15
N PHE A 133 8.88 -14.16 3.93
CA PHE A 133 7.71 -14.68 4.64
C PHE A 133 7.18 -13.69 5.68
N PHE A 134 8.08 -12.99 6.39
CA PHE A 134 7.68 -12.01 7.39
C PHE A 134 6.88 -10.87 6.75
N SER A 135 7.42 -10.24 5.70
CA SER A 135 6.75 -9.12 5.04
C SER A 135 5.52 -9.55 4.22
N HIS A 136 5.50 -10.78 3.71
CA HIS A 136 4.35 -11.31 3.00
C HIS A 136 3.16 -11.51 3.95
N MET A 137 3.35 -12.24 5.05
CA MET A 137 2.23 -12.53 5.98
C MET A 137 2.64 -12.83 7.42
N GLY A 138 3.91 -13.16 7.68
CA GLY A 138 4.39 -13.56 9.01
C GLY A 138 4.21 -12.47 10.06
N TRP A 139 4.23 -11.20 9.66
CA TRP A 139 3.95 -10.06 10.54
C TRP A 139 2.54 -10.09 11.15
N LEU A 140 1.55 -10.69 10.47
CA LEU A 140 0.17 -10.83 10.95
C LEU A 140 0.03 -11.91 12.04
N PHE A 141 1.05 -12.73 12.21
CA PHE A 141 1.07 -13.86 13.15
C PHE A 141 1.72 -13.50 14.48
N ILE A 142 2.28 -12.30 14.60
CA ILE A 142 2.92 -11.83 15.82
C ILE A 142 2.36 -10.48 16.26
N GLU A 143 2.52 -10.16 17.53
CA GLU A 143 2.29 -8.79 18.01
C GLU A 143 3.27 -7.84 17.29
N PRO A 144 2.83 -6.61 16.93
CA PRO A 144 3.71 -5.59 16.36
C PRO A 144 4.90 -5.30 17.28
N HIS A 145 6.03 -4.94 16.68
CA HIS A 145 7.18 -4.49 17.46
C HIS A 145 6.84 -3.20 18.23
N LYS A 146 7.40 -3.02 19.42
CA LYS A 146 7.14 -1.83 20.26
C LYS A 146 7.38 -0.52 19.51
N ASP A 147 8.44 -0.45 18.72
CA ASP A 147 8.75 0.71 17.87
C ASP A 147 7.61 1.08 16.91
N VAL A 148 6.83 0.09 16.42
CA VAL A 148 5.63 0.36 15.61
C VAL A 148 4.61 1.13 16.43
N GLU A 149 4.32 0.69 17.67
CA GLU A 149 3.35 1.36 18.55
C GLU A 149 3.80 2.76 18.97
N ASP A 150 5.10 2.94 19.20
CA ASP A 150 5.66 4.21 19.63
C ASP A 150 5.67 5.22 18.47
N LYS A 151 6.04 4.78 17.26
CA LYS A 151 6.04 5.61 16.06
C LYS A 151 4.66 5.81 15.44
N TYR A 152 3.71 4.91 15.69
CA TYR A 152 2.30 5.10 15.31
C TYR A 152 1.75 6.42 15.88
N LYS A 153 2.14 6.78 17.11
CA LYS A 153 1.69 8.00 17.80
C LYS A 153 2.29 9.28 17.23
N SER A 154 3.35 9.20 16.43
CA SER A 154 3.99 10.39 15.84
C SER A 154 3.39 10.81 14.50
N ILE A 155 2.42 10.07 13.95
CA ILE A 155 1.78 10.39 12.67
C ILE A 155 0.40 11.00 12.92
N ASP A 156 0.07 12.07 12.19
CA ASP A 156 -1.28 12.65 12.22
C ASP A 156 -2.28 11.80 11.41
N PHE A 157 -3.40 11.49 12.04
CA PHE A 157 -4.54 10.76 11.47
C PHE A 157 -5.86 11.54 11.57
N SER A 158 -5.79 12.84 11.90
CA SER A 158 -6.96 13.72 12.09
C SER A 158 -7.87 13.76 10.86
N ASP A 159 -7.29 13.67 9.66
CA ASP A 159 -8.02 13.63 8.40
C ASP A 159 -8.86 12.35 8.23
N LEU A 160 -8.36 11.20 8.68
CA LEU A 160 -9.11 9.94 8.69
C LEU A 160 -10.25 9.96 9.73
N HIS A 161 -10.02 10.61 10.88
CA HIS A 161 -11.06 10.81 11.90
C HIS A 161 -12.18 11.75 11.42
N ALA A 162 -11.84 12.76 10.61
CA ALA A 162 -12.80 13.69 10.04
C ALA A 162 -13.61 13.10 8.87
N ASP A 163 -13.14 12.02 8.24
CA ASP A 163 -13.84 11.34 7.16
C ASP A 163 -14.98 10.44 7.71
N SER A 164 -16.23 10.89 7.53
CA SER A 164 -17.41 10.14 7.97
C SER A 164 -17.57 8.77 7.32
N VAL A 165 -17.15 8.58 6.07
CA VAL A 165 -17.23 7.28 5.37
C VAL A 165 -16.28 6.29 6.04
N VAL A 166 -15.04 6.72 6.31
CA VAL A 166 -14.03 5.91 7.01
C VAL A 166 -14.50 5.52 8.41
N MET A 167 -15.03 6.48 9.17
CA MET A 167 -15.46 6.24 10.55
C MET A 167 -16.74 5.40 10.65
N ILE A 168 -17.69 5.57 9.72
CA ILE A 168 -18.86 4.68 9.62
C ILE A 168 -18.42 3.27 9.27
N GLN A 169 -17.51 3.11 8.30
CA GLN A 169 -17.00 1.81 7.93
C GLN A 169 -16.30 1.14 9.11
N LYS A 170 -15.37 1.83 9.78
CA LYS A 170 -14.69 1.35 10.99
C LYS A 170 -15.68 0.85 12.04
N LYS A 171 -16.72 1.64 12.34
CA LYS A 171 -17.71 1.31 13.38
C LYS A 171 -18.48 0.02 13.08
N TYR A 172 -18.85 -0.21 11.82
CA TYR A 172 -19.72 -1.32 11.41
C TYR A 172 -19.00 -2.43 10.62
N TYR A 173 -17.67 -2.37 10.53
CA TYR A 173 -16.88 -3.27 9.68
C TYR A 173 -17.11 -4.73 10.05
N HIS A 174 -16.81 -5.11 11.30
CA HIS A 174 -16.90 -6.51 11.73
C HIS A 174 -18.33 -6.99 11.97
N THR A 175 -19.26 -6.08 12.32
CA THR A 175 -20.63 -6.44 12.68
C THR A 175 -21.58 -6.51 11.49
N PHE A 176 -21.31 -5.77 10.41
CA PHE A 176 -22.23 -5.67 9.27
C PHE A 176 -21.51 -5.69 7.92
N PHE A 177 -20.60 -4.75 7.67
CA PHE A 177 -20.05 -4.58 6.32
C PHE A 177 -19.23 -5.77 5.83
N ALA A 178 -18.26 -6.26 6.61
CA ALA A 178 -17.46 -7.41 6.20
C ALA A 178 -18.30 -8.70 6.06
N PRO A 179 -19.14 -9.11 7.04
CA PRO A 179 -20.00 -10.29 6.87
C PRO A 179 -20.95 -10.21 5.67
N VAL A 180 -21.58 -9.05 5.43
CA VAL A 180 -22.58 -8.91 4.37
C VAL A 180 -21.91 -8.70 3.01
N ILE A 181 -21.08 -7.66 2.87
CA ILE A 181 -20.47 -7.27 1.58
C ILE A 181 -19.33 -8.21 1.22
N GLY A 182 -18.49 -8.60 2.19
CA GLY A 182 -17.30 -9.40 1.94
C GLY A 182 -17.54 -10.91 1.84
N PHE A 183 -18.57 -11.44 2.52
CA PHE A 183 -18.88 -12.88 2.56
C PHE A 183 -20.25 -13.27 1.97
N TYR A 184 -21.35 -12.70 2.47
CA TYR A 184 -22.69 -13.15 2.10
C TYR A 184 -23.07 -12.78 0.65
N LEU A 185 -22.95 -11.51 0.27
CA LEU A 185 -23.34 -11.03 -1.06
C LEU A 185 -22.57 -11.70 -2.20
N PRO A 186 -21.24 -11.91 -2.12
CA PRO A 186 -20.49 -12.63 -3.14
C PRO A 186 -21.00 -14.06 -3.38
N ALA A 187 -21.52 -14.75 -2.35
CA ALA A 187 -22.12 -16.08 -2.50
C ALA A 187 -23.59 -16.02 -2.97
N ALA A 188 -24.36 -15.06 -2.45
CA ALA A 188 -25.80 -14.95 -2.71
C ALA A 188 -26.12 -14.51 -4.15
N ILE A 189 -25.30 -13.64 -4.75
CA ILE A 189 -25.53 -13.15 -6.12
C ILE A 189 -25.48 -14.30 -7.15
N PRO A 190 -24.44 -15.14 -7.21
CA PRO A 190 -24.42 -16.29 -8.10
C PRO A 190 -25.57 -17.28 -7.89
N TRP A 191 -25.89 -17.52 -6.62
CA TRP A 191 -26.97 -18.41 -6.22
C TRP A 191 -28.33 -17.92 -6.73
N TYR A 192 -28.62 -16.63 -6.58
CA TYR A 192 -29.90 -16.05 -6.96
C TYR A 192 -30.04 -15.81 -8.48
N PHE A 193 -29.02 -15.24 -9.13
CA PHE A 193 -29.17 -14.73 -10.50
C PHE A 193 -28.90 -15.75 -11.60
N TRP A 194 -28.10 -16.79 -11.35
CA TRP A 194 -27.82 -17.83 -12.35
C TRP A 194 -27.86 -19.25 -11.80
N GLY A 195 -28.41 -19.44 -10.60
CA GLY A 195 -28.71 -20.75 -10.03
C GLY A 195 -27.47 -21.56 -9.68
N GLU A 196 -26.35 -20.89 -9.35
CA GLU A 196 -25.17 -21.58 -8.83
C GLU A 196 -25.48 -22.23 -7.48
N ASN A 197 -24.86 -23.37 -7.18
CA ASN A 197 -24.96 -23.93 -5.83
C ASN A 197 -24.34 -22.95 -4.82
N PHE A 198 -25.05 -22.59 -3.75
CA PHE A 198 -24.57 -21.61 -2.76
C PHE A 198 -23.22 -21.99 -2.14
N TRP A 199 -22.98 -23.28 -1.89
CA TRP A 199 -21.69 -23.78 -1.39
C TRP A 199 -20.56 -23.50 -2.38
N THR A 200 -20.77 -23.84 -3.65
CA THR A 200 -19.82 -23.54 -4.73
C THR A 200 -19.58 -22.04 -4.85
N ALA A 201 -20.65 -21.24 -4.87
CA ALA A 201 -20.55 -19.78 -4.93
C ALA A 201 -19.78 -19.20 -3.73
N PHE A 202 -20.01 -19.71 -2.52
CA PHE A 202 -19.30 -19.28 -1.32
C PHE A 202 -17.80 -19.56 -1.44
N PHE A 203 -17.38 -20.79 -1.72
CA PHE A 203 -15.94 -21.08 -1.78
C PHE A 203 -15.24 -20.42 -2.97
N VAL A 204 -15.92 -20.26 -4.11
CA VAL A 204 -15.34 -19.63 -5.31
C VAL A 204 -15.36 -18.09 -5.21
N ALA A 205 -16.54 -17.47 -5.12
CA ALA A 205 -16.67 -16.02 -5.16
C ALA A 205 -16.30 -15.34 -3.83
N THR A 206 -16.21 -16.09 -2.72
CA THR A 206 -15.80 -15.56 -1.42
C THR A 206 -14.40 -16.01 -1.03
N MET A 207 -14.20 -17.30 -0.72
CA MET A 207 -12.96 -17.75 -0.08
C MET A 207 -11.76 -17.75 -1.03
N LEU A 208 -11.91 -18.26 -2.26
CA LEU A 208 -10.86 -18.20 -3.27
C LEU A 208 -10.53 -16.74 -3.64
N ARG A 209 -11.55 -15.90 -3.88
CA ARG A 209 -11.36 -14.47 -4.14
C ARG A 209 -10.63 -13.77 -2.99
N TYR A 210 -11.02 -14.03 -1.74
CA TYR A 210 -10.39 -13.43 -0.56
C TYR A 210 -8.92 -13.87 -0.44
N CYS A 211 -8.66 -15.18 -0.58
CA CYS A 211 -7.30 -15.72 -0.56
C CYS A 211 -6.43 -15.11 -1.67
N ALA A 212 -6.94 -15.04 -2.90
CA ALA A 212 -6.23 -14.47 -4.04
C ALA A 212 -5.97 -12.96 -3.86
N CYS A 213 -6.99 -12.18 -3.48
CA CYS A 213 -6.87 -10.74 -3.25
C CYS A 213 -5.80 -10.43 -2.19
N THR A 214 -5.84 -11.15 -1.07
CA THR A 214 -4.91 -10.98 0.04
C THR A 214 -3.47 -11.30 -0.39
N ASN A 215 -3.23 -12.43 -1.06
CA ASN A 215 -1.88 -12.80 -1.51
C ASN A 215 -1.36 -11.86 -2.60
N ILE A 216 -2.20 -11.38 -3.51
CA ILE A 216 -1.82 -10.37 -4.51
C ILE A 216 -1.37 -9.08 -3.82
N THR A 217 -2.09 -8.60 -2.81
CA THR A 217 -1.66 -7.42 -2.04
C THR A 217 -0.37 -7.70 -1.26
N PHE A 218 -0.22 -8.86 -0.65
CA PHE A 218 0.96 -9.22 0.12
C PHE A 218 2.24 -9.31 -0.72
N LEU A 219 2.12 -9.60 -2.03
CA LEU A 219 3.26 -9.54 -2.95
C LEU A 219 3.86 -8.13 -3.06
N VAL A 220 3.08 -7.07 -2.83
CA VAL A 220 3.62 -5.70 -2.80
C VAL A 220 4.63 -5.57 -1.64
N ASN A 221 4.24 -5.99 -0.44
CA ASN A 221 5.09 -5.90 0.75
C ASN A 221 6.31 -6.85 0.70
N SER A 222 6.18 -7.99 0.02
CA SER A 222 7.26 -8.99 -0.05
C SER A 222 8.07 -8.91 -1.33
N TRP A 223 7.46 -9.21 -2.49
CA TRP A 223 8.16 -9.20 -3.76
C TRP A 223 8.65 -7.80 -4.11
N ALA A 224 7.79 -6.79 -4.00
CA ALA A 224 8.14 -5.44 -4.44
C ALA A 224 9.15 -4.72 -3.52
N HIS A 225 9.53 -5.29 -2.38
CA HIS A 225 10.67 -4.83 -1.57
C HIS A 225 11.97 -5.61 -1.80
N ILE A 226 11.91 -6.78 -2.44
CA ILE A 226 13.06 -7.69 -2.50
C ILE A 226 13.57 -7.84 -3.94
N TYR A 227 12.67 -7.96 -4.92
CA TYR A 227 13.01 -8.38 -6.28
C TYR A 227 12.56 -7.35 -7.33
N GLY A 228 13.53 -6.60 -7.85
CA GLY A 228 13.33 -5.64 -8.94
C GLY A 228 14.48 -4.63 -9.04
N SER A 229 14.32 -3.61 -9.88
CA SER A 229 15.27 -2.49 -10.01
C SER A 229 14.91 -1.33 -9.08
N ARG A 230 15.84 -0.40 -8.87
CA ARG A 230 15.67 0.81 -8.04
C ARG A 230 16.05 2.08 -8.82
N PRO A 231 15.33 2.41 -9.90
CA PRO A 231 15.67 3.51 -10.79
C PRO A 231 15.65 4.90 -10.13
N TYR A 232 14.88 5.10 -9.07
CA TYR A 232 14.68 6.40 -8.43
C TYR A 232 15.51 6.56 -7.16
N ASP A 233 15.54 5.54 -6.31
CA ASP A 233 16.35 5.53 -5.10
C ASP A 233 16.87 4.13 -4.75
N LYS A 234 18.18 3.94 -4.90
CA LYS A 234 18.88 2.69 -4.59
C LYS A 234 19.10 2.48 -3.08
N ASN A 235 18.88 3.49 -2.26
CA ASN A 235 19.14 3.46 -0.82
C ASN A 235 17.95 2.92 0.00
N ILE A 236 16.79 2.73 -0.62
CA ILE A 236 15.59 2.12 -0.03
C ILE A 236 15.37 0.71 -0.59
N TYR A 237 14.68 -0.19 0.13
CA TYR A 237 14.44 -1.54 -0.38
C TYR A 237 13.37 -1.65 -1.48
N PRO A 238 12.27 -0.86 -1.51
CA PRO A 238 11.26 -0.91 -2.57
C PRO A 238 11.85 -0.94 -3.98
N THR A 239 11.26 -1.74 -4.85
CA THR A 239 11.73 -2.08 -6.19
C THR A 239 10.64 -1.95 -7.23
N GLU A 240 11.04 -1.77 -8.49
CA GLU A 240 10.15 -1.82 -9.64
C GLU A 240 9.99 -3.25 -10.15
N SER A 241 8.75 -3.70 -10.32
CA SER A 241 8.40 -4.99 -10.90
C SER A 241 7.17 -4.89 -11.79
N ALA A 242 7.37 -4.97 -13.11
CA ALA A 242 6.29 -4.94 -14.09
C ALA A 242 5.28 -6.09 -13.87
N THR A 243 5.75 -7.26 -13.44
CA THR A 243 4.91 -8.42 -13.10
C THR A 243 3.96 -8.09 -11.95
N ILE A 244 4.48 -7.50 -10.86
CA ILE A 244 3.65 -7.10 -9.73
C ILE A 244 2.71 -5.96 -10.15
N ALA A 245 3.16 -5.02 -10.99
CA ALA A 245 2.31 -3.92 -11.45
C ALA A 245 1.08 -4.42 -12.23
N VAL A 246 1.25 -5.44 -13.07
CA VAL A 246 0.13 -6.07 -13.78
C VAL A 246 -0.80 -6.82 -12.82
N LEU A 247 -0.25 -7.64 -11.91
CA LEU A 247 -1.05 -8.44 -10.98
C LEU A 247 -1.87 -7.59 -9.99
N THR A 248 -1.31 -6.48 -9.54
CA THR A 248 -1.91 -5.59 -8.53
C THR A 248 -2.70 -4.43 -9.14
N GLY A 249 -2.69 -4.28 -10.46
CA GLY A 249 -3.35 -3.18 -11.14
C GLY A 249 -2.64 -1.82 -11.02
N GLY A 250 -1.35 -1.80 -10.71
CA GLY A 250 -0.52 -0.59 -10.71
C GLY A 250 0.51 -0.46 -9.59
N GLU A 251 0.48 -1.31 -8.57
CA GLU A 251 1.24 -1.09 -7.33
C GLU A 251 2.65 -1.71 -7.32
N GLY A 252 3.08 -2.28 -8.45
CA GLY A 252 4.43 -2.86 -8.60
C GLY A 252 5.52 -1.86 -8.94
N TRP A 253 5.18 -0.60 -9.18
CA TRP A 253 6.14 0.49 -9.38
C TRP A 253 6.56 1.07 -8.02
N HIS A 254 7.09 0.20 -7.17
CA HIS A 254 7.16 0.45 -5.73
C HIS A 254 8.34 1.33 -5.32
N ASN A 255 9.44 1.31 -6.08
CA ASN A 255 10.56 2.23 -5.86
C ASN A 255 10.13 3.68 -6.17
N TYR A 256 9.39 3.89 -7.28
CA TYR A 256 8.78 5.17 -7.59
C TYR A 256 7.84 5.60 -6.47
N HIS A 257 6.92 4.71 -6.08
CA HIS A 257 5.89 5.03 -5.11
C HIS A 257 6.47 5.41 -3.74
N HIS A 258 7.45 4.68 -3.21
CA HIS A 258 8.09 5.06 -1.95
C HIS A 258 8.91 6.35 -2.05
N THR A 259 9.43 6.65 -3.23
CA THR A 259 10.15 7.91 -3.48
C THR A 259 9.18 9.10 -3.57
N PHE A 260 8.00 8.90 -4.16
CA PHE A 260 6.98 9.92 -4.38
C PHE A 260 5.59 9.44 -3.93
N PRO A 261 5.35 9.27 -2.61
CA PRO A 261 4.16 8.59 -2.08
C PRO A 261 2.86 9.34 -2.38
N TRP A 262 2.94 10.64 -2.63
CA TRP A 262 1.81 11.51 -2.92
C TRP A 262 1.38 11.53 -4.40
N ASP A 263 2.10 10.84 -5.30
CA ASP A 263 1.73 10.75 -6.71
C ASP A 263 0.53 9.80 -6.90
N TYR A 264 -0.56 10.30 -7.48
CA TYR A 264 -1.79 9.52 -7.66
C TYR A 264 -1.62 8.35 -8.63
N LYS A 265 -0.61 8.38 -9.49
CA LYS A 265 -0.35 7.32 -10.46
C LYS A 265 0.42 6.17 -9.86
N THR A 266 1.17 6.41 -8.77
CA THR A 266 2.09 5.46 -8.13
C THR A 266 3.18 4.89 -9.04
N GLY A 267 3.38 5.46 -10.23
CA GLY A 267 4.45 5.07 -11.15
C GLY A 267 4.63 6.08 -12.27
N GLU A 268 5.88 6.27 -12.71
CA GLU A 268 6.20 7.03 -13.92
C GLU A 268 5.77 6.28 -15.19
N PHE A 269 5.99 4.96 -15.16
CA PHE A 269 5.78 4.07 -16.29
C PHE A 269 4.44 3.36 -16.22
N GLY A 270 4.04 2.85 -17.38
CA GLY A 270 2.81 2.08 -17.52
C GLY A 270 1.63 2.97 -17.87
N LYS A 271 1.15 2.81 -19.11
CA LYS A 271 -0.22 3.21 -19.46
C LYS A 271 -1.20 2.34 -18.67
N TYR A 272 -2.48 2.43 -18.98
CA TYR A 272 -3.52 1.67 -18.26
C TYR A 272 -3.37 0.13 -18.28
N ARG A 273 -2.51 -0.44 -19.15
CA ARG A 273 -2.26 -1.90 -19.19
C ARG A 273 -1.53 -2.46 -17.97
N SER A 274 -0.67 -1.67 -17.35
CA SER A 274 0.10 -2.06 -16.15
C SER A 274 -0.22 -1.17 -14.95
N ASN A 275 -1.27 -0.35 -15.07
CA ASN A 275 -1.75 0.55 -14.03
C ASN A 275 -3.24 0.83 -14.24
N LEU A 276 -4.04 -0.23 -14.05
CA LEU A 276 -5.49 -0.19 -14.20
C LEU A 276 -6.11 0.86 -13.26
N THR A 277 -5.55 1.00 -12.06
CA THR A 277 -6.01 1.96 -11.04
C THR A 277 -5.89 3.41 -11.52
N THR A 278 -4.79 3.77 -12.20
CA THR A 278 -4.65 5.11 -12.79
C THR A 278 -5.72 5.37 -13.84
N GLY A 279 -6.00 4.40 -14.73
CA GLY A 279 -7.07 4.53 -15.71
C GLY A 279 -8.47 4.67 -15.09
N PHE A 280 -8.73 3.94 -14.00
CA PHE A 280 -9.95 4.08 -13.21
C PHE A 280 -10.07 5.48 -12.60
N LEU A 281 -9.00 6.01 -12.00
CA LEU A 281 -8.99 7.35 -11.39
C LEU A 281 -9.15 8.45 -12.45
N ASP A 282 -8.50 8.33 -13.60
CA ASP A 282 -8.64 9.28 -14.71
C ASP A 282 -10.08 9.30 -15.25
N PHE A 283 -10.74 8.14 -15.36
CA PHE A 283 -12.16 8.07 -15.69
C PHE A 283 -13.05 8.71 -14.62
N MET A 284 -12.79 8.44 -13.34
CA MET A 284 -13.50 9.07 -12.22
C MET A 284 -13.30 10.59 -12.21
N ALA A 285 -12.13 11.07 -12.63
CA ALA A 285 -11.84 12.49 -12.75
C ALA A 285 -12.59 13.13 -13.92
N ALA A 286 -12.70 12.42 -15.06
CA ALA A 286 -13.45 12.87 -16.23
C ALA A 286 -14.95 13.05 -15.95
N ILE A 287 -15.55 12.21 -15.09
CA ILE A 287 -16.94 12.36 -14.63
C ILE A 287 -17.08 13.28 -13.40
N GLY A 288 -15.98 13.91 -12.96
CA GLY A 288 -15.94 14.84 -11.83
C GLY A 288 -16.08 14.19 -10.45
N TRP A 289 -15.90 12.89 -10.31
CA TRP A 289 -15.96 12.20 -9.02
C TRP A 289 -14.62 12.22 -8.28
N ALA A 290 -13.50 12.28 -9.01
CA ALA A 290 -12.16 12.54 -8.50
C ALA A 290 -11.66 13.93 -8.93
N TYR A 291 -10.85 14.57 -8.10
CA TYR A 291 -10.28 15.90 -8.36
C TYR A 291 -8.98 16.09 -7.56
N ASP A 292 -8.23 17.17 -7.82
CA ASP A 292 -6.93 17.46 -7.21
C ASP A 292 -5.92 16.30 -7.31
N LEU A 293 -5.83 15.65 -8.47
CA LEU A 293 -4.95 14.51 -8.72
C LEU A 293 -3.50 15.00 -8.85
N LYS A 294 -2.61 14.57 -7.95
CA LYS A 294 -1.23 15.08 -7.85
C LYS A 294 -0.25 14.19 -8.58
N THR A 295 0.60 14.78 -9.42
CA THR A 295 1.69 14.07 -10.10
C THR A 295 3.02 14.80 -9.91
N VAL A 296 4.09 14.03 -9.86
CA VAL A 296 5.45 14.56 -9.80
C VAL A 296 5.81 15.17 -11.15
N SER A 297 6.55 16.28 -11.14
CA SER A 297 7.10 16.86 -12.37
C SER A 297 8.27 16.02 -12.91
N GLU A 298 8.43 16.00 -14.23
CA GLU A 298 9.57 15.33 -14.88
C GLU A 298 10.92 15.86 -14.39
N GLU A 299 11.00 17.17 -14.08
CA GLU A 299 12.19 17.78 -13.49
C GLU A 299 12.55 17.16 -12.13
N MET A 300 11.56 17.01 -11.24
CA MET A 300 11.78 16.43 -9.91
C MET A 300 12.17 14.95 -10.00
N ILE A 301 11.51 14.19 -10.88
CA ILE A 301 11.90 12.79 -11.15
C ILE A 301 13.35 12.73 -11.62
N MET A 302 13.74 13.56 -12.59
CA MET A 302 15.09 13.55 -13.13
C MET A 302 16.15 13.92 -12.10
N LYS A 303 15.91 14.97 -11.29
CA LYS A 303 16.81 15.33 -10.17
C LYS A 303 17.01 14.17 -9.20
N ARG A 304 15.91 13.48 -8.82
CA ARG A 304 15.97 12.33 -7.92
C ARG A 304 16.74 11.16 -8.50
N VAL A 305 16.46 10.78 -9.75
CA VAL A 305 17.15 9.69 -10.45
C VAL A 305 18.65 9.97 -10.58
N LEU A 306 19.04 11.20 -10.91
CA LEU A 306 20.46 11.57 -11.01
C LEU A 306 21.18 11.50 -9.65
N ARG A 307 20.49 11.87 -8.56
CA ARG A 307 21.05 11.87 -7.20
C ARG A 307 21.11 10.48 -6.57
N THR A 308 20.05 9.68 -6.67
CA THR A 308 19.89 8.44 -5.90
C THR A 308 19.56 7.19 -6.73
N GLY A 309 19.35 7.32 -8.04
CA GLY A 309 19.00 6.17 -8.89
C GLY A 309 20.10 5.10 -8.98
N ASP A 310 19.71 3.86 -9.23
CA ASP A 310 20.62 2.73 -9.49
C ASP A 310 21.22 2.71 -10.92
N GLY A 311 20.83 3.68 -11.76
CA GLY A 311 21.28 3.79 -13.15
C GLY A 311 20.50 2.98 -14.17
N THR A 312 19.43 2.26 -13.77
CA THR A 312 18.55 1.53 -14.69
C THR A 312 17.60 2.43 -15.48
N ARG A 313 17.22 3.58 -14.94
CA ARG A 313 16.50 4.65 -15.67
C ARG A 313 17.49 5.44 -16.53
N LYS A 314 17.33 5.37 -17.85
CA LYS A 314 18.10 6.18 -18.81
C LYS A 314 17.25 7.34 -19.32
N PHE A 315 17.78 8.57 -19.36
CA PHE A 315 17.13 9.71 -20.00
C PHE A 315 17.75 9.98 -21.36
N ASP A 316 16.92 10.26 -22.36
CA ASP A 316 17.39 10.61 -23.71
C ASP A 316 17.98 12.03 -23.79
N LYS A 317 17.75 12.88 -22.77
CA LYS A 317 18.11 14.31 -22.74
C LYS A 317 18.70 14.75 -21.39
N ILE A 318 19.84 14.17 -21.00
CA ILE A 318 20.51 14.48 -19.72
C ILE A 318 21.11 15.91 -19.72
N ASP A 319 21.45 16.46 -20.89
CA ASP A 319 22.30 17.67 -21.03
C ASP A 319 21.68 19.01 -20.58
N LYS A 320 20.50 19.05 -19.95
CA LYS A 320 19.82 20.31 -19.59
C LYS A 320 19.74 20.65 -18.10
N ILE A 321 20.10 19.76 -17.17
CA ILE A 321 19.98 20.02 -15.73
C ILE A 321 21.22 19.52 -14.97
N LEU A 322 22.40 20.01 -15.34
CA LEU A 322 23.68 19.65 -14.70
C LEU A 322 24.01 20.45 -13.42
N ASN A 323 23.13 21.37 -12.98
CA ASN A 323 23.26 22.03 -11.68
C ASN A 323 22.35 21.36 -10.66
N VAL A 324 22.62 20.09 -10.34
CA VAL A 324 22.04 19.46 -9.15
C VAL A 324 23.07 19.64 -8.04
N ASP A 325 22.80 20.55 -7.10
CA ASP A 325 23.60 20.65 -5.88
C ASP A 325 23.58 19.30 -5.17
N ASP A 326 24.76 18.76 -4.90
CA ASP A 326 25.00 17.44 -4.32
C ASP A 326 24.79 17.46 -2.80
N ASP A 327 23.77 18.20 -2.33
CA ASP A 327 23.45 18.27 -0.91
C ASP A 327 22.84 16.92 -0.51
N HIS A 328 23.70 16.08 0.07
CA HIS A 328 23.42 14.78 0.68
C HIS A 328 22.56 14.90 1.95
N HIS A 329 21.45 15.64 1.90
CA HIS A 329 20.48 15.59 2.98
C HIS A 329 19.75 14.25 2.90
N HIS A 330 19.83 13.48 3.99
CA HIS A 330 18.91 12.39 4.23
C HIS A 330 17.49 12.97 4.18
N GLU A 331 16.78 12.75 3.09
CA GLU A 331 15.37 13.12 3.00
C GLU A 331 14.59 12.11 3.82
N ASP A 332 13.86 12.62 4.82
CA ASP A 332 12.97 11.82 5.64
C ASP A 332 11.94 11.13 4.74
N MET A 333 11.70 9.84 5.01
CA MET A 333 10.66 9.13 4.27
C MET A 333 9.30 9.78 4.55
N LEU A 334 8.52 9.99 3.50
CA LEU A 334 7.21 10.62 3.59
C LEU A 334 6.12 9.56 3.57
N TRP A 335 5.04 9.78 4.31
CA TRP A 335 3.85 8.93 4.17
C TRP A 335 2.91 9.41 3.07
N GLY A 336 2.96 10.66 2.59
CA GLY A 336 2.02 11.16 1.57
C GLY A 336 1.87 12.68 1.56
N TRP A 337 0.80 13.18 0.93
CA TRP A 337 0.58 14.61 0.75
C TRP A 337 0.19 15.32 2.06
N GLY A 338 0.99 16.29 2.48
CA GLY A 338 0.81 17.02 3.73
C GLY A 338 1.44 16.34 4.95
N ASP A 339 2.38 15.41 4.74
CA ASP A 339 3.34 14.99 5.77
C ASP A 339 4.09 16.22 6.31
N SER A 340 4.34 16.26 7.63
CA SER A 340 5.03 17.38 8.29
C SER A 340 6.46 17.58 7.79
N ASP A 341 7.07 16.51 7.30
CA ASP A 341 8.47 16.51 6.89
C ASP A 341 8.62 16.76 5.37
N MET A 342 7.50 16.98 4.66
CA MET A 342 7.50 17.32 3.24
C MET A 342 8.07 18.73 3.03
N ALA A 343 9.15 18.82 2.25
CA ALA A 343 9.81 20.09 1.98
C ALA A 343 8.95 20.99 1.07
N LYS A 344 9.05 22.31 1.25
CA LYS A 344 8.26 23.28 0.45
C LYS A 344 8.62 23.22 -1.02
N GLU A 345 9.88 22.92 -1.33
CA GLU A 345 10.39 22.75 -2.68
C GLU A 345 9.63 21.62 -3.40
N GLU A 346 9.43 20.46 -2.74
CA GLU A 346 8.66 19.34 -3.30
C GLU A 346 7.21 19.74 -3.59
N MET A 347 6.60 20.49 -2.68
CA MET A 347 5.24 21.00 -2.87
C MET A 347 5.13 21.95 -4.07
N ASN A 348 6.19 22.66 -4.44
CA ASN A 348 6.19 23.55 -5.60
C ASN A 348 6.33 22.80 -6.93
N TYR A 349 6.89 21.59 -6.92
CA TYR A 349 7.07 20.76 -8.11
C TYR A 349 5.86 19.86 -8.44
N VAL A 350 4.81 19.91 -7.63
CA VAL A 350 3.58 19.15 -7.87
C VAL A 350 2.81 19.71 -9.07
N LYS A 351 2.36 18.82 -9.95
CA LYS A 351 1.34 19.14 -10.96
C LYS A 351 0.00 18.59 -10.46
N ILE A 352 -1.00 19.46 -10.35
CA ILE A 352 -2.35 19.10 -9.90
C ILE A 352 -3.29 19.12 -11.10
N HIS A 353 -3.87 17.97 -11.42
CA HIS A 353 -4.86 17.80 -12.48
C HIS A 353 -6.29 17.86 -11.90
N ASN A 354 -7.24 18.30 -12.73
CA ASN A 354 -8.65 18.44 -12.38
C ASN A 354 -8.85 19.15 -11.04
N ARG A 355 -8.31 20.37 -10.91
CA ARG A 355 -8.52 21.17 -9.69
C ARG A 355 -10.01 21.34 -9.45
N LYS A 356 -10.41 21.39 -8.19
CA LYS A 356 -11.80 21.69 -7.83
C LYS A 356 -12.18 23.04 -8.46
N GLU A 357 -13.09 23.01 -9.44
CA GLU A 357 -13.80 24.22 -9.86
C GLU A 357 -14.60 24.70 -8.65
N ASP A 358 -14.42 25.97 -8.29
CA ASP A 358 -15.05 26.60 -7.12
C ASP A 358 -16.58 26.52 -7.14
#